data_AF-A0A6B0SUC8-F1
#
_entry.id   AF-A0A6B0SUC8-F1
#
_cell.length_a   1.000
_cell.length_b   1.000
_cell.length_c   1.000
_cell.angle_alpha   90.00
_cell.angle_beta   90.00
_cell.angle_gamma   90.00
#
_symmetry.space_group_name_H-M   'P 1'
#
loop_
_entity.id
_entity.type
_entity.pdbx_description
1 polymer ?
#
loop_
_entity_poly.entity_id
_entity_poly.type
_entity_poly.pdbx_seq_one_letter_code
_entity_poly.pdbx_strand_id
1 'polypeptide(L)'
;MADIFLVPVGDGWIEEFRDTVESPVQLDGEQTIEELSDHEEARIWGTTRGGFKQDYYESMEPDDVLLFYSAGEYFATGRVGERFESSGVGEWLWDNPESRFNYTITDFEPVSLSREDLNSLLGYEENHSPQGFLRVSDTARTNLLQRYNSVEAAFQDIRDGGLELEGRDDGKEDDEDEPDDSPREHTEIQWHLVQLGLKHDYEVYVAKNDQNLTYDGRRLADGCMEDLELTGFSDAAMRIIEYVDVIWLDGDYIAKMFEVESTTSVYSGILRMSDFVVKVPNLAVEMHIVASEEDEQKVRREMERPTFQRVMGMPDHSTLRYTSFEEVRKKHQTVQDAGPLQSVF
;
A
#
# COMPACT_ATOMS: atom_id res chain seq x y z
N MET A 1 -13.28 0.06 0.73
CA MET A 1 -11.82 -0.07 0.48
C MET A 1 -11.60 0.77 -0.75
N ALA A 2 -10.71 1.75 -0.68
CA ALA A 2 -10.59 2.75 -1.74
C ALA A 2 -10.27 2.08 -3.08
N ASP A 3 -10.99 2.46 -4.12
CA ASP A 3 -10.70 2.10 -5.49
C ASP A 3 -9.70 3.08 -6.11
N ILE A 4 -9.14 2.69 -7.26
CA ILE A 4 -8.15 3.49 -7.99
C ILE A 4 -8.71 3.81 -9.36
N PHE A 5 -8.67 5.08 -9.73
CA PHE A 5 -9.12 5.59 -11.01
C PHE A 5 -7.96 6.22 -11.76
N LEU A 6 -7.74 5.77 -12.99
CA LEU A 6 -6.77 6.39 -13.90
C LEU A 6 -7.51 7.45 -14.71
N VAL A 7 -6.99 8.67 -14.70
CA VAL A 7 -7.62 9.85 -15.30
C VAL A 7 -6.69 10.45 -16.36
N PRO A 8 -6.78 10.01 -17.63
CA PRO A 8 -6.04 10.62 -18.71
C PRO A 8 -6.47 12.07 -18.96
N VAL A 9 -5.51 12.98 -18.94
CA VAL A 9 -5.66 14.39 -19.31
C VAL A 9 -5.00 14.58 -20.67
N GLY A 10 -5.83 14.78 -21.69
CA GLY A 10 -5.33 15.01 -23.05
C GLY A 10 -4.59 16.34 -23.15
N ASP A 11 -3.65 16.45 -24.10
CA ASP A 11 -2.79 17.64 -24.25
C ASP A 11 -3.57 18.96 -24.33
N GLY A 12 -4.74 18.94 -24.98
CA GLY A 12 -5.64 20.10 -25.09
C GLY A 12 -6.53 20.38 -23.88
N TRP A 13 -6.34 19.66 -22.77
CA TRP A 13 -7.05 19.82 -21.49
C TRP A 13 -6.09 20.12 -20.33
N ILE A 14 -4.79 20.24 -20.61
CA ILE A 14 -3.78 20.43 -19.57
C ILE A 14 -3.87 21.82 -18.94
N GLU A 15 -4.19 22.86 -19.71
CA GLU A 15 -4.36 24.20 -19.14
C GLU A 15 -5.57 24.25 -18.19
N GLU A 16 -6.69 23.67 -18.61
CA GLU A 16 -7.90 23.52 -17.79
C GLU A 16 -7.61 22.73 -16.52
N PHE A 17 -6.80 21.67 -16.61
CA PHE A 17 -6.36 20.92 -15.43
C PHE A 17 -5.55 21.80 -14.47
N ARG A 18 -4.64 22.63 -14.97
CA ARG A 18 -3.86 23.52 -14.09
C ARG A 18 -4.77 24.54 -13.39
N ASP A 19 -5.75 25.06 -14.10
CA ASP A 19 -6.63 26.12 -13.62
C ASP A 19 -7.70 25.61 -12.64
N THR A 20 -8.07 24.33 -12.72
CA THR A 20 -9.18 23.77 -11.91
C THR A 20 -8.77 22.67 -10.93
N VAL A 21 -7.62 22.02 -11.15
CA VAL A 21 -7.13 20.94 -10.30
C VAL A 21 -5.79 21.28 -9.66
N GLU A 22 -4.80 21.79 -10.41
CA GLU A 22 -3.49 22.18 -9.83
C GLU A 22 -3.58 23.45 -8.98
N SER A 23 -4.46 24.37 -9.38
CA SER A 23 -4.89 25.52 -8.60
C SER A 23 -6.36 25.34 -8.17
N PRO A 24 -6.73 25.51 -6.89
CA PRO A 24 -8.12 25.45 -6.47
C PRO A 24 -8.92 26.60 -7.09
N VAL A 25 -10.13 26.30 -7.54
CA VAL A 25 -11.09 27.30 -8.02
C VAL A 25 -11.67 28.02 -6.82
N GLN A 26 -11.65 29.35 -6.85
CA GLN A 26 -12.33 30.19 -5.85
C GLN A 26 -13.83 30.24 -6.15
N LEU A 27 -14.65 29.93 -5.15
CA LEU A 27 -16.11 29.76 -5.27
C LEU A 27 -16.88 30.85 -4.50
N ASP A 28 -16.18 31.87 -3.99
CA ASP A 28 -16.68 32.96 -3.15
C ASP A 28 -17.37 34.12 -3.93
N GLY A 29 -17.65 33.92 -5.23
CA GLY A 29 -18.22 34.93 -6.13
C GLY A 29 -19.76 34.92 -6.28
N GLU A 30 -20.32 35.97 -6.91
CA GLU A 30 -21.77 36.13 -7.21
C GLU A 30 -22.34 35.08 -8.20
N GLN A 31 -21.50 34.22 -8.78
CA GLN A 31 -21.92 33.12 -9.65
C GLN A 31 -21.93 31.82 -8.87
N THR A 32 -23.07 31.50 -8.27
CA THR A 32 -23.24 30.29 -7.47
C THR A 32 -23.73 29.16 -8.37
N ILE A 33 -22.87 28.18 -8.60
CA ILE A 33 -23.37 26.86 -8.98
C ILE A 33 -23.89 26.21 -7.69
N GLU A 34 -25.16 25.83 -7.68
CA GLU A 34 -25.85 25.32 -6.48
C GLU A 34 -25.12 24.12 -5.88
N GLU A 35 -24.51 23.30 -6.73
CA GLU A 35 -23.74 22.10 -6.36
C GLU A 35 -22.40 22.41 -5.70
N LEU A 36 -21.94 23.66 -5.72
CA LEU A 36 -20.65 24.10 -5.18
C LEU A 36 -20.81 25.18 -4.10
N SER A 37 -22.04 25.50 -3.69
CA SER A 37 -22.32 26.62 -2.79
C SER A 37 -21.77 26.45 -1.37
N ASP A 38 -21.46 25.22 -0.98
CA ASP A 38 -20.97 24.87 0.35
C ASP A 38 -19.44 24.97 0.48
N HIS A 39 -18.73 25.29 -0.61
CA HIS A 39 -17.27 25.35 -0.67
C HIS A 39 -16.80 26.79 -0.92
N GLU A 40 -15.80 27.27 -0.18
CA GLU A 40 -15.16 28.58 -0.43
C GLU A 40 -14.13 28.49 -1.58
N GLU A 41 -13.43 27.35 -1.66
CA GLU A 41 -12.57 26.97 -2.76
C GLU A 41 -12.64 25.46 -2.96
N ALA A 42 -12.48 24.99 -4.20
CA ALA A 42 -12.43 23.56 -4.48
C ALA A 42 -11.57 23.27 -5.72
N ARG A 43 -10.88 22.12 -5.69
CA ARG A 43 -10.29 21.52 -6.89
C ARG A 43 -11.36 20.67 -7.55
N ILE A 44 -11.61 20.87 -8.84
CA ILE A 44 -12.74 20.26 -9.53
C ILE A 44 -12.25 19.67 -10.85
N TRP A 45 -12.65 18.43 -11.11
CA TRP A 45 -12.48 17.81 -12.42
C TRP A 45 -13.76 17.12 -12.84
N GLY A 46 -13.81 16.71 -14.11
CA GLY A 46 -15.00 16.08 -14.65
C GLY A 46 -14.74 15.29 -15.93
N THR A 47 -15.73 14.50 -16.29
CA THR A 47 -15.71 13.71 -17.51
C THR A 47 -17.02 13.82 -18.29
N THR A 48 -16.93 13.49 -19.58
CA THR A 48 -18.06 13.57 -20.50
C THR A 48 -18.86 12.27 -20.55
N ARG A 49 -20.06 12.33 -21.12
CA ARG A 49 -20.83 11.13 -21.46
C ARG A 49 -20.12 10.30 -22.54
N GLY A 50 -20.08 8.98 -22.34
CA GLY A 50 -19.69 8.02 -23.39
C GLY A 50 -18.87 6.83 -22.89
N GLY A 51 -19.09 5.66 -23.51
CA GLY A 51 -18.42 4.41 -23.13
C GLY A 51 -18.75 3.96 -21.71
N PHE A 52 -17.77 3.32 -21.05
CA PHE A 52 -17.86 2.90 -19.64
C PHE A 52 -17.60 4.03 -18.63
N LYS A 53 -17.36 5.27 -19.09
CA LYS A 53 -16.98 6.40 -18.21
C LYS A 53 -18.05 6.73 -17.17
N GLN A 54 -19.32 6.63 -17.58
CA GLN A 54 -20.44 6.86 -16.67
C GLN A 54 -20.47 5.78 -15.58
N ASP A 55 -20.33 4.51 -15.95
CA ASP A 55 -20.32 3.40 -14.97
C ASP A 55 -19.18 3.56 -13.95
N TYR A 56 -18.00 3.97 -14.41
CA TYR A 56 -16.87 4.25 -13.53
C TYR A 56 -17.12 5.45 -12.61
N TYR A 57 -17.68 6.54 -13.13
CA TYR A 57 -18.03 7.70 -12.32
C TYR A 57 -19.08 7.36 -11.25
N GLU A 58 -20.09 6.58 -11.62
CA GLU A 58 -21.13 6.14 -10.68
C GLU A 58 -20.57 5.22 -9.59
N SER A 59 -19.51 4.47 -9.89
CA SER A 59 -18.83 3.59 -8.92
C SER A 59 -17.89 4.30 -7.94
N MET A 60 -17.60 5.58 -8.15
CA MET A 60 -16.70 6.34 -7.27
C MET A 60 -17.32 6.57 -5.89
N GLU A 61 -16.52 6.37 -4.85
CA GLU A 61 -16.82 6.72 -3.47
C GLU A 61 -15.84 7.80 -2.99
N PRO A 62 -16.23 8.63 -1.99
CA PRO A 62 -15.29 9.53 -1.35
C PRO A 62 -14.05 8.78 -0.84
N ASP A 63 -12.90 9.45 -0.90
CA ASP A 63 -11.56 8.94 -0.57
C ASP A 63 -10.93 7.95 -1.57
N ASP A 64 -11.64 7.57 -2.65
CA ASP A 64 -11.05 6.81 -3.76
C ASP A 64 -9.91 7.58 -4.42
N VAL A 65 -8.90 6.86 -4.91
CA VAL A 65 -7.68 7.47 -5.45
C VAL A 65 -7.81 7.81 -6.93
N LEU A 66 -7.34 9.00 -7.29
CA LEU A 66 -7.26 9.53 -8.65
C LEU A 66 -5.80 9.63 -9.07
N LEU A 67 -5.44 9.01 -10.18
CA LEU A 67 -4.13 9.16 -10.82
C LEU A 67 -4.26 9.88 -12.16
N PHE A 68 -3.72 11.09 -12.24
CA PHE A 68 -3.77 11.90 -13.45
C PHE A 68 -2.60 11.59 -14.36
N TYR A 69 -2.92 11.29 -15.63
CA TYR A 69 -1.97 10.79 -16.62
C TYR A 69 -1.92 11.69 -17.85
N SER A 70 -0.73 12.07 -18.30
CA SER A 70 -0.54 12.76 -19.57
C SER A 70 0.84 12.46 -20.15
N ALA A 71 0.95 12.46 -21.48
CA ALA A 71 2.21 12.37 -22.22
C ALA A 71 3.20 11.24 -21.78
N GLY A 72 2.72 10.11 -21.24
CA GLY A 72 3.59 9.01 -20.81
C GLY A 72 3.83 8.91 -19.31
N GLU A 73 3.34 9.87 -18.53
CA GLU A 73 3.63 10.00 -17.11
C GLU A 73 2.36 10.24 -16.29
N TYR A 74 2.32 9.70 -15.08
CA TYR A 74 1.38 10.08 -14.04
C TYR A 74 1.99 11.24 -13.25
N PHE A 75 1.37 12.41 -13.34
CA PHE A 75 1.96 13.67 -12.92
C PHE A 75 1.27 14.30 -11.70
N ALA A 76 0.11 13.76 -11.30
CA ALA A 76 -0.58 14.18 -10.09
C ALA A 76 -1.44 13.06 -9.51
N THR A 77 -1.69 13.13 -8.21
CA THR A 77 -2.61 12.27 -7.47
C THR A 77 -3.60 13.12 -6.67
N GLY A 78 -4.71 12.51 -6.27
CA GLY A 78 -5.67 13.10 -5.36
C GLY A 78 -6.71 12.08 -4.92
N ARG A 79 -7.68 12.53 -4.13
CA ARG A 79 -8.81 11.73 -3.67
C ARG A 79 -10.12 12.29 -4.19
N VAL A 80 -11.06 11.40 -4.45
CA VAL A 80 -12.45 11.79 -4.77
C VAL A 80 -13.06 12.42 -3.52
N GLY A 81 -13.53 13.66 -3.67
CA GLY A 81 -14.34 14.33 -2.66
C GLY A 81 -15.83 14.10 -2.93
N GLU A 82 -16.55 15.17 -3.21
CA GLU A 82 -17.97 15.18 -3.51
C GLU A 82 -18.22 14.99 -5.01
N ARG A 83 -19.28 14.25 -5.37
CA ARG A 83 -19.68 14.02 -6.76
C ARG A 83 -20.98 14.77 -7.06
N PHE A 84 -21.03 15.43 -8.20
CA PHE A 84 -22.24 16.09 -8.70
C PHE A 84 -22.37 15.94 -10.22
N GLU A 85 -23.61 15.70 -10.66
CA GLU A 85 -23.93 15.53 -12.07
C GLU A 85 -24.56 16.82 -12.62
N SER A 86 -23.74 17.71 -13.17
CA SER A 86 -24.19 19.04 -13.61
C SER A 86 -23.48 19.49 -14.88
N SER A 87 -24.26 19.75 -15.94
CA SER A 87 -23.73 20.41 -17.14
C SER A 87 -23.36 21.88 -16.89
N GLY A 88 -23.92 22.49 -15.84
CA GLY A 88 -23.64 23.88 -15.47
C GLY A 88 -22.19 24.06 -15.02
N VAL A 89 -21.64 23.10 -14.28
CA VAL A 89 -20.24 23.14 -13.86
C VAL A 89 -19.31 23.01 -15.07
N GLY A 90 -19.59 22.09 -15.99
CA GLY A 90 -18.76 21.93 -17.19
C GLY A 90 -18.77 23.16 -18.11
N GLU A 91 -19.94 23.76 -18.30
CA GLU A 91 -20.07 25.03 -19.04
C GLU A 91 -19.27 26.15 -18.35
N TRP A 92 -19.38 26.28 -17.04
CA TRP A 92 -18.77 27.37 -16.30
C TRP A 92 -17.24 27.27 -16.21
N LEU A 93 -16.72 26.09 -15.91
CA LEU A 93 -15.28 25.88 -15.73
C LEU A 93 -14.52 25.74 -17.05
N TRP A 94 -15.15 25.12 -18.05
CA TRP A 94 -14.44 24.65 -19.26
C TRP A 94 -15.13 25.02 -20.57
N ASP A 95 -16.18 25.86 -20.56
CA ASP A 95 -17.01 26.16 -21.75
C ASP A 95 -17.49 24.86 -22.45
N ASN A 96 -17.73 23.81 -21.66
CA ASN A 96 -18.04 22.48 -22.16
C ASN A 96 -19.19 21.81 -21.36
N PRO A 97 -20.44 21.93 -21.81
CA PRO A 97 -21.61 21.41 -21.10
C PRO A 97 -21.70 19.88 -21.15
N GLU A 98 -20.92 19.21 -22.01
CA GLU A 98 -20.85 17.74 -22.06
C GLU A 98 -20.07 17.17 -20.85
N SER A 99 -19.20 17.97 -20.23
CA SER A 99 -18.47 17.63 -18.99
C SER A 99 -19.39 17.77 -17.78
N ARG A 100 -20.28 16.80 -17.64
CA ARG A 100 -21.35 16.82 -16.63
C ARG A 100 -21.15 15.87 -15.45
N PHE A 101 -20.22 14.93 -15.54
CA PHE A 101 -19.90 14.02 -14.44
C PHE A 101 -18.71 14.54 -13.68
N ASN A 102 -18.98 15.34 -12.65
CA ASN A 102 -17.99 16.18 -12.02
C ASN A 102 -17.80 15.76 -10.57
N TYR A 103 -16.61 16.04 -10.07
CA TYR A 103 -16.23 15.68 -8.71
C TYR A 103 -15.19 16.66 -8.16
N THR A 104 -15.24 16.92 -6.85
CA THR A 104 -14.16 17.62 -6.17
C THR A 104 -13.00 16.69 -5.89
N ILE A 105 -11.82 17.27 -5.72
CA ILE A 105 -10.57 16.56 -5.46
C ILE A 105 -10.00 17.06 -4.13
N THR A 106 -9.79 16.14 -3.20
CA THR A 106 -9.11 16.36 -1.93
C THR A 106 -7.70 15.77 -1.99
N ASP A 107 -6.84 16.11 -1.02
CA ASP A 107 -5.47 15.57 -0.91
C ASP A 107 -4.67 15.61 -2.23
N PHE A 108 -4.84 16.68 -3.02
CA PHE A 108 -4.14 16.85 -4.29
C PHE A 108 -2.65 17.08 -4.08
N GLU A 109 -1.83 16.29 -4.77
CA GLU A 109 -0.37 16.42 -4.74
C GLU A 109 0.23 16.11 -6.13
N PRO A 110 1.25 16.88 -6.57
CA PRO A 110 2.01 16.53 -7.76
C PRO A 110 2.87 15.29 -7.50
N VAL A 111 2.99 14.41 -8.48
CA VAL A 111 3.84 13.21 -8.43
C VAL A 111 4.60 13.07 -9.74
N SER A 112 5.64 12.24 -9.77
CA SER A 112 6.34 11.87 -11.00
C SER A 112 6.45 10.36 -11.01
N LEU A 113 5.60 9.73 -11.82
CA LEU A 113 5.48 8.28 -11.88
C LEU A 113 5.42 7.86 -13.35
N SER A 114 6.38 7.05 -13.78
CA SER A 114 6.35 6.56 -15.15
C SER A 114 5.18 5.61 -15.36
N ARG A 115 4.67 5.56 -16.60
CA ARG A 115 3.62 4.62 -16.96
C ARG A 115 4.02 3.16 -16.71
N GLU A 116 5.28 2.85 -16.97
CA GLU A 116 5.80 1.49 -16.87
C GLU A 116 5.88 1.05 -15.42
N ASP A 117 6.28 1.95 -14.51
CA ASP A 117 6.32 1.65 -13.07
C ASP A 117 4.91 1.34 -12.55
N LEU A 118 3.92 2.19 -12.87
CA LEU A 118 2.54 1.90 -12.45
C LEU A 118 2.01 0.61 -13.09
N ASN A 119 2.31 0.36 -14.37
CA ASN A 119 1.89 -0.88 -15.03
C ASN A 119 2.49 -2.10 -14.34
N SER A 120 3.77 -2.05 -13.96
CA SER A 120 4.43 -3.11 -13.20
C SER A 120 3.74 -3.36 -11.86
N LEU A 121 3.44 -2.29 -11.11
CA LEU A 121 2.72 -2.37 -9.83
C LEU A 121 1.31 -2.97 -9.96
N LEU A 122 0.61 -2.63 -11.03
CA LEU A 122 -0.75 -3.09 -11.29
C LEU A 122 -0.78 -4.47 -12.01
N GLY A 123 0.36 -4.98 -12.46
CA GLY A 123 0.46 -6.20 -13.26
C GLY A 123 -0.14 -6.07 -14.67
N TYR A 124 -0.08 -4.88 -15.25
CA TYR A 124 -0.40 -4.62 -16.66
C TYR A 124 0.83 -4.82 -17.56
N GLU A 125 0.61 -5.02 -18.86
CA GLU A 125 1.70 -5.01 -19.84
C GLU A 125 2.41 -3.65 -19.85
N GLU A 126 3.73 -3.61 -20.04
CA GLU A 126 4.53 -2.36 -20.01
C GLU A 126 4.00 -1.28 -20.97
N ASN A 127 3.50 -1.69 -22.14
CA ASN A 127 2.95 -0.82 -23.17
C ASN A 127 1.49 -0.41 -22.90
N HIS A 128 0.85 -0.94 -21.86
CA HIS A 128 -0.52 -0.60 -21.49
C HIS A 128 -0.62 0.90 -21.23
N SER A 129 -1.65 1.52 -21.79
CA SER A 129 -1.94 2.92 -21.54
C SER A 129 -3.42 3.06 -21.22
N PRO A 130 -3.79 3.90 -20.26
CA PRO A 130 -5.19 4.16 -19.98
C PRO A 130 -5.83 4.82 -21.21
N GLN A 131 -6.72 4.08 -21.89
CA GLN A 131 -7.45 4.53 -23.09
C GLN A 131 -8.70 5.35 -22.72
N GLY A 132 -8.55 6.27 -21.77
CA GLY A 132 -9.62 7.08 -21.17
C GLY A 132 -9.79 6.83 -19.67
N PHE A 133 -10.70 7.59 -19.07
CA PHE A 133 -11.05 7.47 -17.65
C PHE A 133 -11.53 6.05 -17.33
N LEU A 134 -10.87 5.39 -16.37
CA LEU A 134 -11.15 4.00 -16.01
C LEU A 134 -10.90 3.71 -14.53
N ARG A 135 -11.68 2.79 -13.98
CA ARG A 135 -11.42 2.14 -12.70
C ARG A 135 -10.42 0.99 -12.91
N VAL A 136 -9.37 0.94 -12.09
CA VAL A 136 -8.42 -0.17 -12.06
C VAL A 136 -9.17 -1.46 -11.71
N SER A 137 -8.85 -2.54 -12.43
CA SER A 137 -9.54 -3.82 -12.23
C SER A 137 -9.29 -4.39 -10.84
N ASP A 138 -10.21 -5.19 -10.31
CA ASP A 138 -10.03 -5.84 -9.00
C ASP A 138 -8.78 -6.75 -8.98
N THR A 139 -8.41 -7.36 -10.12
CA THR A 139 -7.16 -8.13 -10.25
C THR A 139 -5.93 -7.25 -10.11
N ALA A 140 -5.89 -6.12 -10.81
CA ALA A 140 -4.78 -5.16 -10.71
C ALA A 140 -4.69 -4.51 -9.33
N ARG A 141 -5.83 -4.22 -8.70
CA ARG A 141 -5.87 -3.78 -7.30
C ARG A 141 -5.36 -4.88 -6.38
N THR A 142 -5.69 -6.14 -6.64
CA THR A 142 -5.16 -7.27 -5.87
C THR A 142 -3.64 -7.39 -6.03
N ASN A 143 -3.10 -7.22 -7.24
CA ASN A 143 -1.65 -7.20 -7.47
C ASN A 143 -0.97 -6.06 -6.72
N LEU A 144 -1.57 -4.87 -6.73
CA LEU A 144 -1.08 -3.75 -5.94
C LEU A 144 -1.09 -4.09 -4.46
N LEU A 145 -2.17 -4.72 -3.98
CA LEU A 145 -2.34 -5.14 -2.59
C LEU A 145 -1.46 -6.35 -2.20
N GLN A 146 -0.86 -7.05 -3.17
CA GLN A 146 0.18 -8.05 -2.90
C GLN A 146 1.50 -7.40 -2.54
N ARG A 147 1.79 -6.23 -3.13
CA ARG A 147 3.03 -5.48 -2.86
C ARG A 147 2.86 -4.44 -1.76
N TYR A 148 1.63 -3.95 -1.58
CA TYR A 148 1.29 -2.87 -0.68
C TYR A 148 0.11 -3.21 0.20
N ASN A 149 0.12 -2.61 1.36
CA ASN A 149 -0.81 -2.89 2.43
C ASN A 149 -2.26 -2.47 2.20
N SER A 150 -2.35 -1.36 1.52
CA SER A 150 -3.57 -0.71 1.14
C SER A 150 -3.24 0.10 -0.10
N VAL A 151 -4.28 0.56 -0.75
CA VAL A 151 -4.15 1.49 -1.86
C VAL A 151 -3.40 2.74 -1.38
N GLU A 152 -3.72 3.23 -0.18
CA GLU A 152 -3.08 4.38 0.44
C GLU A 152 -1.58 4.18 0.68
N ALA A 153 -1.16 2.98 1.12
CA ALA A 153 0.25 2.67 1.33
C ALA A 153 1.04 2.71 0.01
N ALA A 154 0.48 2.13 -1.07
CA ALA A 154 1.10 2.18 -2.39
C ALA A 154 1.31 3.63 -2.87
N PHE A 155 0.29 4.47 -2.66
CA PHE A 155 0.36 5.87 -3.08
C PHE A 155 1.26 6.73 -2.22
N GLN A 156 1.36 6.43 -0.94
CA GLN A 156 2.30 7.09 -0.04
C GLN A 156 3.76 6.76 -0.40
N ASP A 157 4.02 5.52 -0.82
CA ASP A 157 5.34 5.10 -1.30
C ASP A 157 5.73 5.81 -2.62
N ILE A 158 4.78 5.88 -3.56
CA ILE A 158 4.92 6.68 -4.79
C ILE A 158 5.19 8.16 -4.47
N ARG A 159 4.50 8.72 -3.46
CA ARG A 159 4.63 10.12 -3.03
C ARG A 159 6.00 10.43 -2.46
N ASP A 160 6.55 9.55 -1.63
CA ASP A 160 7.82 9.80 -0.93
C ASP A 160 9.04 9.61 -1.87
N GLY A 161 8.82 9.45 -3.18
CA GLY A 161 9.86 9.21 -4.19
C GLY A 161 10.40 7.78 -4.16
N GLY A 162 9.70 6.86 -3.47
CA GLY A 162 10.16 5.52 -3.11
C GLY A 162 10.04 4.47 -4.22
N LEU A 163 9.83 4.86 -5.47
CA LEU A 163 10.09 3.95 -6.59
C LEU A 163 11.59 3.92 -6.88
N GLU A 164 12.36 3.47 -5.89
CA GLU A 164 13.63 2.82 -6.15
C GLU A 164 13.30 1.43 -6.73
N LEU A 165 12.86 1.43 -7.98
CA LEU A 165 12.84 0.22 -8.80
C LEU A 165 14.20 0.13 -9.48
N GLU A 166 14.95 -0.89 -9.04
CA GLU A 166 15.97 -1.61 -9.77
C GLU A 166 16.09 -1.23 -11.27
N GLY A 167 17.23 -0.65 -11.61
CA GLY A 167 17.92 -0.80 -12.89
C GLY A 167 17.12 -0.58 -14.19
N ARG A 168 17.16 0.66 -14.71
CA ARG A 168 17.27 0.84 -16.16
C ARG A 168 18.70 1.16 -16.54
N ASP A 169 19.35 0.12 -17.07
CA ASP A 169 20.49 0.19 -17.98
C ASP A 169 20.15 1.11 -19.16
N ASP A 170 20.63 2.35 -19.09
CA ASP A 170 20.91 3.16 -20.27
C ASP A 170 22.41 3.50 -20.29
N GLY A 171 23.20 2.46 -20.53
CA GLY A 171 24.48 2.51 -21.25
C GLY A 171 25.43 3.66 -20.95
N LYS A 172 26.41 3.40 -20.06
CA LYS A 172 27.85 3.50 -20.38
C LYS A 172 28.78 2.99 -19.27
N GLU A 173 29.58 2.02 -19.69
CA GLU A 173 30.94 1.63 -19.25
C GLU A 173 31.13 1.02 -17.85
N ASP A 174 31.25 -0.31 -17.88
CA ASP A 174 32.11 -1.18 -17.06
C ASP A 174 32.46 -0.69 -15.64
N ASP A 175 31.64 -1.04 -14.66
CA ASP A 175 32.13 -1.46 -13.34
C ASP A 175 31.25 -2.64 -12.86
N GLU A 176 31.90 -3.65 -12.29
CA GLU A 176 31.30 -4.90 -11.84
C GLU A 176 30.42 -4.65 -10.60
N ASP A 177 29.13 -4.38 -10.79
CA ASP A 177 28.16 -4.28 -9.68
C ASP A 177 27.59 -5.67 -9.30
N GLU A 178 27.72 -6.02 -8.01
CA GLU A 178 27.16 -7.22 -7.39
C GLU A 178 25.62 -7.25 -7.48
N PRO A 179 24.98 -8.43 -7.56
CA PRO A 179 23.52 -8.54 -7.69
C PRO A 179 22.78 -8.02 -6.45
N ASP A 180 21.71 -7.25 -6.67
CA ASP A 180 20.72 -6.87 -5.65
C ASP A 180 20.05 -8.14 -5.07
N ASP A 181 20.38 -8.47 -3.83
CA ASP A 181 19.94 -9.69 -3.13
C ASP A 181 18.66 -9.43 -2.30
N SER A 182 18.01 -8.25 -2.41
CA SER A 182 16.96 -7.82 -1.47
C SER A 182 15.67 -8.67 -1.45
N PRO A 183 15.09 -9.15 -2.59
CA PRO A 183 13.93 -10.07 -2.54
C PRO A 183 14.31 -11.45 -2.01
N ARG A 184 15.59 -11.82 -2.18
CA ARG A 184 16.13 -13.07 -1.66
C ARG A 184 16.41 -12.98 -0.16
N GLU A 185 16.85 -11.83 0.33
CA GLU A 185 17.05 -11.54 1.74
C GLU A 185 15.71 -11.55 2.50
N HIS A 186 14.66 -10.94 1.95
CA HIS A 186 13.31 -11.07 2.51
C HIS A 186 12.91 -12.53 2.73
N THR A 187 13.02 -13.32 1.65
CA THR A 187 12.65 -14.74 1.63
C THR A 187 13.54 -15.56 2.57
N GLU A 188 14.83 -15.24 2.68
CA GLU A 188 15.76 -15.84 3.64
C GLU A 188 15.30 -15.61 5.09
N ILE A 189 14.98 -14.37 5.44
CA ILE A 189 14.62 -13.99 6.80
C ILE A 189 13.28 -14.61 7.19
N GLN A 190 12.30 -14.59 6.29
CA GLN A 190 11.04 -15.35 6.47
C GLN A 190 11.32 -16.84 6.71
N TRP A 191 12.19 -17.46 5.90
CA TRP A 191 12.55 -18.86 6.06
C TRP A 191 13.17 -19.13 7.44
N HIS A 192 14.10 -18.28 7.90
CA HIS A 192 14.69 -18.41 9.24
C HIS A 192 13.65 -18.29 10.36
N LEU A 193 12.73 -17.34 10.26
CA LEU A 193 11.63 -17.18 11.23
C LEU A 193 10.72 -18.41 11.26
N VAL A 194 10.39 -18.98 10.10
CA VAL A 194 9.62 -20.23 10.01
C VAL A 194 10.35 -21.37 10.71
N GLN A 195 11.63 -21.58 10.39
CA GLN A 195 12.41 -22.66 11.00
C GLN A 195 12.56 -22.49 12.52
N LEU A 196 12.70 -21.26 12.99
CA LEU A 196 12.70 -20.93 14.42
C LEU A 196 11.35 -21.27 15.06
N GLY A 197 10.22 -20.83 14.49
CA GLY A 197 8.90 -21.12 15.04
C GLY A 197 8.65 -22.63 15.16
N LEU A 198 8.88 -23.37 14.08
CA LEU A 198 8.66 -24.83 14.04
C LEU A 198 9.56 -25.60 15.01
N LYS A 199 10.83 -25.19 15.17
CA LYS A 199 11.75 -25.82 16.14
C LYS A 199 11.38 -25.56 17.60
N HIS A 200 10.53 -24.58 17.84
CA HIS A 200 10.05 -24.18 19.15
C HIS A 200 8.63 -24.63 19.43
N ASP A 201 8.14 -25.60 18.65
CA ASP A 201 6.82 -26.21 18.79
C ASP A 201 5.64 -25.24 18.60
N TYR A 202 5.85 -24.10 17.93
CA TYR A 202 4.78 -23.21 17.49
C TYR A 202 4.12 -23.74 16.21
N GLU A 203 2.82 -23.48 16.08
CA GLU A 203 2.12 -23.58 14.81
C GLU A 203 2.44 -22.32 14.02
N VAL A 204 3.11 -22.46 12.88
CA VAL A 204 3.57 -21.32 12.07
C VAL A 204 2.64 -21.13 10.89
N TYR A 205 2.23 -19.88 10.65
CA TYR A 205 1.56 -19.45 9.43
C TYR A 205 2.48 -18.49 8.66
N VAL A 206 2.52 -18.66 7.34
CA VAL A 206 3.22 -17.77 6.41
C VAL A 206 2.17 -17.06 5.58
N ALA A 207 2.37 -15.77 5.33
CA ALA A 207 1.46 -14.94 4.54
C ALA A 207 1.04 -15.65 3.25
N LYS A 208 -0.23 -15.53 2.90
CA LYS A 208 -0.85 -16.31 1.82
C LYS A 208 -0.14 -16.15 0.47
N ASN A 209 0.38 -14.96 0.20
CA ASN A 209 1.18 -14.63 -0.98
C ASN A 209 2.54 -15.35 -1.02
N ASP A 210 3.10 -15.68 0.14
CA ASP A 210 4.49 -16.14 0.27
C ASP A 210 4.61 -17.65 0.49
N GLN A 211 3.49 -18.35 0.73
CA GLN A 211 3.47 -19.80 0.95
C GLN A 211 4.11 -20.64 -0.18
N ASN A 212 4.20 -20.09 -1.40
CA ASN A 212 4.80 -20.76 -2.56
C ASN A 212 6.26 -20.37 -2.81
N LEU A 213 6.78 -19.36 -2.11
CA LEU A 213 8.18 -18.96 -2.22
C LEU A 213 9.09 -20.07 -1.70
N THR A 214 10.31 -20.13 -2.24
CA THR A 214 11.27 -21.17 -1.90
C THR A 214 12.60 -20.60 -1.46
N TYR A 215 13.17 -21.17 -0.40
CA TYR A 215 14.52 -20.91 0.04
C TYR A 215 15.23 -22.25 0.29
N ASP A 216 16.49 -22.36 -0.16
CA ASP A 216 17.29 -23.60 -0.10
C ASP A 216 16.55 -24.85 -0.65
N GLY A 217 15.78 -24.65 -1.73
CA GLY A 217 15.04 -25.72 -2.42
C GLY A 217 13.81 -26.25 -1.68
N ARG A 218 13.36 -25.58 -0.61
CA ARG A 218 12.13 -25.90 0.14
C ARG A 218 11.15 -24.74 0.11
N ARG A 219 9.85 -25.03 0.23
CA ARG A 219 8.84 -23.98 0.29
C ARG A 219 8.81 -23.35 1.68
N LEU A 220 8.51 -22.07 1.78
CA LEU A 220 8.34 -21.41 3.08
C LEU A 220 7.24 -22.06 3.92
N ALA A 221 6.12 -22.42 3.30
CA ALA A 221 5.00 -23.06 3.99
C ALA A 221 5.23 -24.56 4.32
N ASP A 222 6.39 -25.14 4.03
CA ASP A 222 6.64 -26.54 4.36
C ASP A 222 6.61 -26.76 5.89
N GLY A 223 5.62 -27.50 6.37
CA GLY A 223 5.39 -27.75 7.80
C GLY A 223 4.61 -26.66 8.52
N CYS A 224 4.14 -25.64 7.80
CA CYS A 224 3.28 -24.56 8.30
C CYS A 224 1.79 -24.90 8.12
N MET A 225 0.93 -24.11 8.76
CA MET A 225 -0.51 -24.14 8.53
C MET A 225 -0.85 -23.61 7.12
N GLU A 226 -1.79 -24.27 6.45
CA GLU A 226 -2.25 -23.86 5.11
C GLU A 226 -3.20 -22.66 5.17
N ASP A 227 -4.11 -22.66 6.15
CA ASP A 227 -5.09 -21.60 6.39
C ASP A 227 -5.02 -21.15 7.85
N LEU A 228 -5.17 -19.84 8.07
CA LEU A 228 -5.23 -19.25 9.40
C LEU A 228 -6.69 -19.23 9.85
N GLU A 229 -7.04 -20.05 10.84
CA GLU A 229 -8.39 -20.06 11.43
C GLU A 229 -8.29 -19.85 12.95
N LEU A 230 -8.64 -18.64 13.41
CA LEU A 230 -8.60 -18.31 14.83
C LEU A 230 -10.02 -18.11 15.39
N THR A 231 -10.36 -18.93 16.38
CA THR A 231 -11.69 -18.88 17.02
C THR A 231 -11.90 -17.53 17.71
N GLY A 232 -13.00 -16.85 17.39
CA GLY A 232 -13.39 -15.59 18.05
C GLY A 232 -12.89 -14.32 17.35
N PHE A 233 -12.17 -14.44 16.25
CA PHE A 233 -11.80 -13.32 15.39
C PHE A 233 -12.89 -13.06 14.34
N SER A 234 -13.14 -11.80 14.03
CA SER A 234 -14.01 -11.43 12.90
C SER A 234 -13.27 -11.59 11.57
N ASP A 235 -13.99 -11.84 10.48
CA ASP A 235 -13.39 -11.91 9.13
C ASP A 235 -12.58 -10.65 8.78
N ALA A 236 -12.98 -9.49 9.31
CA ALA A 236 -12.28 -8.23 9.10
C ALA A 236 -10.96 -8.12 9.88
N ALA A 237 -10.80 -8.86 10.97
CA ALA A 237 -9.54 -8.98 11.70
C ALA A 237 -8.66 -10.06 11.06
N MET A 238 -9.25 -11.19 10.64
CA MET A 238 -8.55 -12.25 9.90
C MET A 238 -7.88 -11.71 8.64
N ARG A 239 -8.60 -10.91 7.85
CA ARG A 239 -8.05 -10.27 6.65
C ARG A 239 -6.85 -9.34 6.89
N ILE A 240 -6.67 -8.82 8.10
CA ILE A 240 -5.51 -7.97 8.41
C ILE A 240 -4.29 -8.86 8.64
N ILE A 241 -4.47 -9.96 9.38
CA ILE A 241 -3.36 -10.82 9.81
C ILE A 241 -2.96 -11.87 8.77
N GLU A 242 -3.83 -12.21 7.82
CA GLU A 242 -3.51 -13.15 6.73
C GLU A 242 -2.33 -12.71 5.84
N TYR A 243 -1.99 -11.42 5.87
CA TYR A 243 -0.89 -10.81 5.10
C TYR A 243 0.30 -10.39 5.97
N VAL A 244 0.31 -10.75 7.24
CA VAL A 244 1.52 -10.63 8.07
C VAL A 244 2.47 -11.75 7.67
N ASP A 245 3.73 -11.40 7.40
CA ASP A 245 4.71 -12.29 6.74
C ASP A 245 4.85 -13.64 7.45
N VAL A 246 5.05 -13.62 8.77
CA VAL A 246 5.14 -14.83 9.58
C VAL A 246 4.39 -14.64 10.90
N ILE A 247 3.52 -15.58 11.23
CA ILE A 247 2.79 -15.64 12.50
C ILE A 247 3.14 -16.93 13.23
N TRP A 248 3.43 -16.82 14.52
CA TRP A 248 3.58 -17.97 15.41
C TRP A 248 2.36 -18.06 16.34
N LEU A 249 1.75 -19.23 16.39
CA LEU A 249 0.63 -19.56 17.24
C LEU A 249 1.03 -20.60 18.30
N ASP A 250 0.44 -20.47 19.49
CA ASP A 250 0.43 -21.49 20.55
C ASP A 250 -1.03 -21.91 20.77
N GLY A 251 -1.48 -22.89 19.99
CA GLY A 251 -2.90 -23.23 19.86
C GLY A 251 -3.69 -22.08 19.23
N ASP A 252 -4.81 -21.68 19.85
CA ASP A 252 -5.67 -20.60 19.36
C ASP A 252 -5.11 -19.17 19.65
N TYR A 253 -3.91 -19.05 20.20
CA TYR A 253 -3.33 -17.77 20.62
C TYR A 253 -2.18 -17.35 19.72
N ILE A 254 -2.22 -16.09 19.29
CA ILE A 254 -1.09 -15.49 18.55
C ILE A 254 0.03 -15.17 19.54
N ALA A 255 1.10 -15.95 19.47
CA ALA A 255 2.28 -15.76 20.30
C ALA A 255 3.12 -14.58 19.79
N LYS A 256 3.43 -14.58 18.49
CA LYS A 256 4.23 -13.54 17.85
C LYS A 256 3.79 -13.29 16.40
N MET A 257 3.96 -12.05 15.96
CA MET A 257 3.81 -11.63 14.57
C MET A 257 5.12 -10.99 14.11
N PHE A 258 5.56 -11.34 12.90
CA PHE A 258 6.75 -10.78 12.28
C PHE A 258 6.39 -10.20 10.92
N GLU A 259 6.78 -8.95 10.74
CA GLU A 259 6.75 -8.26 9.46
C GLU A 259 8.20 -8.08 8.98
N VAL A 260 8.55 -8.58 7.81
CA VAL A 260 9.90 -8.52 7.23
C VAL A 260 9.94 -7.39 6.21
N GLU A 261 10.65 -6.32 6.51
CA GLU A 261 10.77 -5.15 5.64
C GLU A 261 12.16 -5.15 4.98
N SER A 262 12.21 -5.52 3.69
CA SER A 262 13.46 -5.55 2.91
C SER A 262 13.57 -4.43 1.88
N THR A 263 12.45 -3.87 1.41
CA THR A 263 12.41 -2.81 0.37
C THR A 263 11.14 -1.95 0.40
N THR A 264 10.19 -2.20 1.31
CA THR A 264 8.93 -1.46 1.42
C THR A 264 8.97 -0.43 2.54
N SER A 265 8.17 0.63 2.43
CA SER A 265 8.06 1.64 3.48
C SER A 265 7.47 1.01 4.75
N VAL A 266 8.35 0.67 5.70
CA VAL A 266 8.19 0.51 7.16
C VAL A 266 6.85 0.97 7.76
N TYR A 267 6.32 2.10 7.30
CA TYR A 267 5.03 2.65 7.67
C TYR A 267 3.86 1.66 7.49
N SER A 268 3.93 0.84 6.45
CA SER A 268 2.86 -0.05 6.02
C SER A 268 2.69 -1.23 7.00
N GLY A 269 3.78 -1.92 7.34
CA GLY A 269 3.76 -2.98 8.36
C GLY A 269 3.27 -2.47 9.72
N ILE A 270 3.71 -1.27 10.12
CA ILE A 270 3.25 -0.63 11.37
C ILE A 270 1.75 -0.32 11.33
N LEU A 271 1.21 0.06 10.17
CA LEU A 271 -0.22 0.33 10.01
C LEU A 271 -1.06 -0.96 10.09
N ARG A 272 -0.63 -2.08 9.47
CA ARG A 272 -1.29 -3.41 9.64
C ARG A 272 -1.44 -3.75 11.12
N MET A 273 -0.33 -3.65 11.85
CA MET A 273 -0.27 -3.97 13.27
C MET A 273 -1.16 -3.03 14.09
N SER A 274 -1.19 -1.74 13.75
CA SER A 274 -2.05 -0.75 14.41
C SER A 274 -3.53 -1.05 14.20
N ASP A 275 -3.94 -1.33 12.97
CA ASP A 275 -5.31 -1.68 12.63
C ASP A 275 -5.75 -2.99 13.31
N PHE A 276 -4.84 -3.97 13.40
CA PHE A 276 -5.09 -5.19 14.13
C PHE A 276 -5.37 -4.93 15.62
N VAL A 277 -4.52 -4.14 16.28
CA VAL A 277 -4.68 -3.80 17.70
C VAL A 277 -6.00 -3.05 17.95
N VAL A 278 -6.38 -2.12 17.06
CA VAL A 278 -7.66 -1.39 17.18
C VAL A 278 -8.86 -2.34 17.03
N LYS A 279 -8.80 -3.30 16.11
CA LYS A 279 -9.90 -4.25 15.87
C LYS A 279 -9.97 -5.37 16.90
N VAL A 280 -8.85 -5.73 17.52
CA VAL A 280 -8.75 -6.81 18.50
C VAL A 280 -8.13 -6.32 19.82
N PRO A 281 -8.77 -5.35 20.51
CA PRO A 281 -8.19 -4.65 21.67
C PRO A 281 -8.16 -5.49 22.97
N ASN A 282 -8.44 -6.79 22.91
CA ASN A 282 -8.38 -7.67 24.09
C ASN A 282 -7.25 -8.71 23.96
N LEU A 283 -6.53 -8.72 22.84
CA LEU A 283 -5.47 -9.67 22.58
C LEU A 283 -4.11 -9.01 22.83
N ALA A 284 -3.27 -9.70 23.61
CA ALA A 284 -1.88 -9.36 23.82
C ALA A 284 -1.05 -10.03 22.71
N VAL A 285 -0.41 -9.24 21.85
CA VAL A 285 0.47 -9.79 20.81
C VAL A 285 1.81 -9.09 20.84
N GLU A 286 2.87 -9.89 20.77
CA GLU A 286 4.21 -9.41 20.55
C GLU A 286 4.51 -9.36 19.05
N MET A 287 4.66 -8.14 18.54
CA MET A 287 4.84 -7.84 17.12
C MET A 287 6.28 -7.37 16.89
N HIS A 288 6.88 -7.83 15.81
CA HIS A 288 8.25 -7.51 15.43
C HIS A 288 8.25 -6.93 14.01
N ILE A 289 8.81 -5.73 13.85
CA ILE A 289 9.28 -5.23 12.56
C ILE A 289 10.72 -5.72 12.40
N VAL A 290 10.91 -6.58 11.42
CA VAL A 290 12.17 -7.25 11.12
C VAL A 290 12.76 -6.56 9.88
N ALA A 291 13.86 -5.83 10.02
CA ALA A 291 14.44 -5.06 8.92
C ALA A 291 15.97 -5.06 8.98
N SER A 292 16.61 -4.47 7.97
CA SER A 292 18.06 -4.25 7.96
C SER A 292 18.50 -3.32 9.11
N GLU A 293 19.75 -3.45 9.58
CA GLU A 293 20.32 -2.50 10.55
C GLU A 293 20.39 -1.06 10.03
N GLU A 294 20.50 -0.88 8.71
CA GLU A 294 20.51 0.42 8.06
C GLU A 294 19.16 1.15 8.22
N ASP A 295 18.06 0.39 8.21
CA ASP A 295 16.70 0.90 8.37
C ASP A 295 16.28 1.12 9.83
N GLU A 296 17.08 0.71 10.83
CA GLU A 296 16.71 0.77 12.25
C GLU A 296 16.22 2.18 12.65
N GLN A 297 16.93 3.24 12.24
CA GLN A 297 16.55 4.61 12.61
C GLN A 297 15.22 5.03 11.98
N LYS A 298 14.96 4.60 10.74
CA LYS A 298 13.71 4.84 10.01
C LYS A 298 12.56 4.12 10.70
N VAL A 299 12.74 2.83 11.01
CA VAL A 299 11.78 2.00 11.75
C VAL A 299 11.45 2.61 13.11
N ARG A 300 12.47 2.95 13.89
CA ARG A 300 12.25 3.55 15.22
C ARG A 300 11.52 4.88 15.15
N ARG A 301 11.86 5.75 14.20
CA ARG A 301 11.18 7.04 14.01
C ARG A 301 9.70 6.85 13.73
N GLU A 302 9.34 5.89 12.89
CA GLU A 302 7.93 5.60 12.62
C GLU A 302 7.25 5.03 13.87
N MET A 303 7.85 4.05 14.56
CA MET A 303 7.31 3.48 15.79
C MET A 303 7.09 4.52 16.90
N GLU A 304 7.89 5.58 16.94
CA GLU A 304 7.80 6.66 17.94
C GLU A 304 6.70 7.69 17.64
N ARG A 305 5.99 7.59 16.52
CA ARG A 305 4.92 8.53 16.18
C ARG A 305 3.82 8.49 17.24
N PRO A 306 3.35 9.66 17.74
CA PRO A 306 2.37 9.72 18.82
C PRO A 306 1.07 8.95 18.56
N THR A 307 0.63 8.90 17.30
CA THR A 307 -0.57 8.14 16.89
C THR A 307 -0.37 6.64 17.09
N PHE A 308 0.77 6.09 16.67
CA PHE A 308 1.08 4.68 16.82
C PHE A 308 1.35 4.32 18.28
N GLN A 309 2.09 5.13 19.02
CA GLN A 309 2.28 4.91 20.46
C GLN A 309 0.95 4.87 21.22
N ARG A 310 0.00 5.72 20.84
CA ARG A 310 -1.33 5.73 21.46
C ARG A 310 -2.14 4.47 21.15
N VAL A 311 -2.08 4.00 19.90
CA VAL A 311 -2.77 2.77 19.48
C VAL A 311 -2.12 1.53 20.11
N MET A 312 -0.80 1.41 20.01
CA MET A 312 -0.02 0.31 20.60
C MET A 312 -0.06 0.31 22.13
N GLY A 313 -0.38 1.43 22.76
CA GLY A 313 -0.62 1.56 24.20
C GLY A 313 -2.05 1.21 24.65
N MET A 314 -2.96 0.85 23.73
CA MET A 314 -4.27 0.28 24.03
C MET A 314 -4.26 -1.18 23.54
N PRO A 315 -4.08 -2.24 24.35
CA PRO A 315 -4.37 -2.48 25.77
C PRO A 315 -3.07 -2.68 26.57
N ASP A 316 -3.12 -3.07 27.85
CA ASP A 316 -1.95 -3.27 28.74
C ASP A 316 -0.89 -4.31 28.28
N HIS A 317 -1.00 -4.92 27.09
CA HIS A 317 -0.29 -6.18 26.80
C HIS A 317 0.20 -6.40 25.35
N SER A 318 0.02 -5.48 24.39
CA SER A 318 0.63 -5.61 23.05
C SER A 318 1.91 -4.81 22.93
N THR A 319 2.93 -5.35 22.26
CA THR A 319 4.23 -4.68 22.11
C THR A 319 4.69 -4.73 20.67
N LEU A 320 5.20 -3.62 20.15
CA LEU A 320 5.88 -3.55 18.86
C LEU A 320 7.39 -3.38 19.10
N ARG A 321 8.21 -4.25 18.50
CA ARG A 321 9.67 -4.25 18.61
C ARG A 321 10.32 -4.19 17.24
N TYR A 322 11.50 -3.60 17.18
CA TYR A 322 12.42 -3.75 16.05
C TYR A 322 13.31 -4.99 16.27
N THR A 323 13.63 -5.72 15.20
CA THR A 323 14.55 -6.86 15.20
C THR A 323 15.37 -6.82 13.92
N SER A 324 16.70 -6.92 14.00
CA SER A 324 17.50 -6.89 12.77
C SER A 324 17.54 -8.25 12.05
N PHE A 325 17.79 -8.21 10.74
CA PHE A 325 18.10 -9.41 9.94
C PHE A 325 19.25 -10.22 10.55
N GLU A 326 20.32 -9.55 10.99
CA GLU A 326 21.47 -10.13 11.68
C GLU A 326 21.06 -10.88 12.95
N GLU A 327 20.13 -10.32 13.72
CA GLU A 327 19.63 -10.95 14.94
C GLU A 327 18.87 -12.25 14.62
N VAL A 328 18.00 -12.23 13.61
CA VAL A 328 17.27 -13.43 13.14
C VAL A 328 18.25 -14.50 12.66
N ARG A 329 19.19 -14.14 11.79
CA ARG A 329 20.24 -15.04 11.27
C ARG A 329 21.03 -15.68 12.41
N LYS A 330 21.48 -14.87 13.38
CA LYS A 330 22.24 -15.34 14.54
C LYS A 330 21.45 -16.30 15.42
N LYS A 331 20.16 -16.00 15.68
CA LYS A 331 19.27 -16.86 16.45
C LYS A 331 19.04 -18.19 15.74
N HIS A 332 18.75 -18.14 14.44
CA HIS A 332 18.60 -19.32 13.62
C HIS A 332 19.85 -20.20 13.64
N GLN A 333 21.04 -19.62 13.41
CA GLN A 333 22.31 -20.34 13.49
C GLN A 333 22.54 -20.98 14.87
N THR A 334 22.28 -20.23 15.95
CA THR A 334 22.41 -20.74 17.33
C THR A 334 21.50 -21.93 17.57
N VAL A 335 20.25 -21.87 17.11
CA VAL A 335 19.28 -22.97 17.23
C VAL A 335 19.63 -24.16 16.33
N GLN A 336 20.31 -23.94 15.20
CA GLN A 336 20.87 -25.03 14.41
C GLN A 336 22.01 -25.74 15.14
N ASP A 337 22.90 -24.99 15.79
CA ASP A 337 24.10 -25.54 16.43
C ASP A 337 23.84 -26.16 17.81
N ALA A 338 22.97 -25.53 18.62
CA ALA A 338 22.77 -25.87 20.03
C ALA A 338 21.39 -26.46 20.36
N GLY A 339 20.47 -26.48 19.38
CA GLY A 339 19.07 -26.85 19.60
C GLY A 339 18.20 -25.69 20.12
N PRO A 340 16.92 -25.95 20.45
CA PRO A 340 15.97 -24.91 20.84
C PRO A 340 16.44 -24.12 22.08
N LEU A 341 16.42 -22.79 21.97
CA LEU A 341 16.62 -21.87 23.09
C LEU A 341 15.45 -21.88 24.09
N GLN A 342 15.69 -21.39 25.32
CA GLN A 342 14.61 -21.24 26.30
C GLN A 342 13.63 -20.11 25.93
N SER A 343 14.11 -19.10 25.20
CA SER A 343 13.31 -18.07 24.51
C SER A 343 14.07 -17.66 23.23
N VAL A 344 13.35 -17.44 22.14
CA VAL A 344 13.92 -17.05 20.84
C VAL A 344 13.84 -15.57 20.60
N PHE A 345 12.79 -14.89 21.07
CA PHE A 345 12.58 -13.44 20.88
C PHE A 345 12.05 -12.80 22.15
#